data_AF-A0A960QQZ3-F1
#
_entry.id   AF-A0A960QQZ3-F1
#
_cell.length_a   1.000
_cell.length_b   1.000
_cell.length_c   1.000
_cell.angle_alpha   90.00
_cell.angle_beta   90.00
_cell.angle_gamma   90.00
#
_symmetry.space_group_name_H-M   'P 1'
#
loop_
_entity.id
_entity.type
_entity.pdbx_description
1 polymer ?
#
loop_
_entity_poly.entity_id
_entity_poly.type
_entity_poly.pdbx_seq_one_letter_code
_entity_poly.pdbx_strand_id
1 'polypeptide(L)' 'MLLKEYLKMYGITKISFSKRIGKSRHLIHLIVNKNHIPKADVATKIEEASEGKVSKEEVLFPEEKNS' A
#
# COMPACT_ATOMS: atom_id res chain seq x y z
N MET A 1 2.91 9.29 3.20
CA MET A 1 2.92 9.25 1.72
C MET A 1 2.07 8.08 1.28
N LEU A 2 1.37 8.21 0.16
CA LEU A 2 0.49 7.15 -0.34
C LEU A 2 1.30 5.96 -0.84
N LEU A 3 0.76 4.75 -0.69
CA LEU A 3 1.39 3.53 -1.23
C LEU A 3 1.68 3.65 -2.73
N LYS A 4 0.80 4.31 -3.49
CA LYS A 4 1.00 4.57 -4.93
C LYS A 4 2.26 5.39 -5.21
N GLU A 5 2.51 6.41 -4.39
CA GLU A 5 3.66 7.31 -4.51
C GLU A 5 4.95 6.58 -4.16
N TYR A 6 4.94 5.83 -3.05
CA TYR A 6 6.05 4.97 -2.64
C TYR A 6 6.45 4.00 -3.77
N LEU A 7 5.50 3.25 -4.31
CA LEU A 7 5.78 2.29 -5.39
C LEU A 7 6.38 2.97 -6.62
N LYS A 8 5.89 4.16 -6.98
CA LYS A 8 6.41 4.94 -8.12
C LYS A 8 7.81 5.48 -7.85
N MET A 9 8.03 6.08 -6.68
CA MET A 9 9.30 6.74 -6.31
C MET A 9 10.47 5.76 -6.26
N TYR A 10 10.23 4.55 -5.76
CA TYR A 10 11.26 3.53 -5.59
C TYR A 10 11.31 2.49 -6.74
N GLY A 11 10.54 2.69 -7.82
CA GLY A 11 10.51 1.77 -8.95
C GLY A 11 10.00 0.36 -8.59
N ILE A 12 9.17 0.23 -7.55
CA ILE A 12 8.69 -1.05 -7.03
C ILE A 12 7.39 -1.43 -7.75
N THR A 13 7.40 -2.58 -8.41
CA THR A 13 6.19 -3.10 -9.05
C THR A 13 5.19 -3.64 -8.02
N LYS A 14 3.89 -3.58 -8.34
CA LYS A 14 2.83 -4.20 -7.51
C LYS A 14 3.06 -5.71 -7.30
N ILE A 15 3.69 -6.38 -8.27
CA ILE A 15 4.01 -7.82 -8.21
C ILE A 15 5.13 -8.08 -7.21
N SER A 16 6.24 -7.35 -7.29
CA SER A 16 7.34 -7.51 -6.35
C SER A 16 6.91 -7.13 -4.94
N PHE A 17 6.13 -6.06 -4.80
CA PHE A 17 5.59 -5.65 -3.50
C PHE A 17 4.62 -6.68 -2.90
N SER A 18 3.73 -7.27 -3.70
CA SER A 18 2.80 -8.29 -3.22
C SER A 18 3.54 -9.54 -2.71
N LYS A 19 4.63 -9.93 -3.40
CA LYS A 19 5.52 -11.01 -2.95
C LYS A 19 6.21 -10.64 -1.64
N ARG A 20 6.72 -9.41 -1.51
CA ARG A 20 7.40 -8.92 -0.29
C ARG A 20 6.51 -9.01 0.95
N ILE A 21 5.22 -8.67 0.84
CA ILE A 21 4.28 -8.73 1.99
C ILE A 21 3.52 -10.06 2.11
N GLY A 22 3.74 -11.00 1.19
CA GLY A 22 3.04 -12.29 1.18
C GLY A 22 1.52 -12.17 0.95
N LYS A 23 1.08 -11.31 0.03
CA LYS A 23 -0.34 -11.11 -0.33
C LYS A 23 -0.54 -11.20 -1.83
N SER A 24 -1.80 -11.31 -2.27
CA SER A 24 -2.11 -11.41 -3.70
C SER A 24 -1.82 -10.09 -4.43
N ARG A 25 -1.34 -10.20 -5.68
CA ARG A 25 -1.18 -9.04 -6.58
C ARG A 25 -2.48 -8.25 -6.73
N HIS A 26 -3.61 -8.95 -6.77
CA HIS A 26 -4.93 -8.33 -6.92
C HIS A 26 -5.27 -7.43 -5.72
N LEU A 27 -4.99 -7.88 -4.50
CA LEU A 27 -5.19 -7.07 -3.30
C LEU A 27 -4.36 -5.77 -3.36
N ILE A 28 -3.07 -5.86 -3.71
CA ILE A 28 -2.23 -4.66 -3.88
C ILE A 28 -2.79 -3.72 -4.95
N HIS A 29 -3.29 -4.28 -6.07
CA HIS A 29 -3.91 -3.47 -7.11
C HIS A 29 -5.13 -2.71 -6.58
N LEU A 30 -6.00 -3.36 -5.80
CA LEU A 30 -7.18 -2.74 -5.20
C LEU A 30 -6.80 -1.62 -4.22
N ILE A 31 -5.85 -1.87 -3.33
CA ILE A 31 -5.38 -0.87 -2.35
C ILE A 31 -4.81 0.35 -3.08
N VAL A 32 -3.97 0.15 -4.10
CA VAL A 32 -3.26 1.24 -4.79
C VAL A 32 -4.14 2.05 -5.73
N ASN A 33 -5.14 1.42 -6.37
CA ASN A 33 -5.88 2.03 -7.48
C ASN A 33 -7.37 2.25 -7.21
N LYS A 34 -7.95 1.56 -6.23
CA LYS A 34 -9.40 1.52 -6.00
C LYS A 34 -9.79 1.97 -4.59
N ASN A 35 -8.85 2.60 -3.85
CA ASN A 35 -9.03 3.02 -2.46
C ASN A 35 -9.61 1.90 -1.57
N HIS A 36 -9.26 0.65 -1.88
CA HIS A 36 -9.73 -0.48 -1.08
C HIS A 36 -9.03 -0.47 0.27
N ILE A 37 -9.81 -0.32 1.33
CA ILE A 37 -9.33 -0.38 2.71
C ILE A 37 -9.07 -1.86 3.06
N PRO A 38 -7.80 -2.25 3.28
CA PRO A 38 -7.49 -3.63 3.62
C PRO A 38 -7.70 -3.89 5.12
N LYS A 39 -7.54 -5.14 5.54
CA LYS A 39 -7.49 -5.49 6.97
C LYS A 39 -6.27 -4.86 7.66
N ALA A 40 -6.37 -4.61 8.97
CA ALA A 40 -5.30 -4.02 9.77
C ALA A 40 -3.97 -4.80 9.68
N ASP A 41 -4.01 -6.15 9.62
CA ASP A 41 -2.81 -6.99 9.45
C ASP A 41 -2.06 -6.69 8.15
N VAL A 42 -2.79 -6.37 7.08
CA VAL A 42 -2.23 -6.02 5.78
C VAL A 42 -1.62 -4.62 5.84
N ALA A 43 -2.27 -3.66 6.51
CA ALA A 43 -1.76 -2.32 6.68
C ALA A 43 -0.43 -2.31 7.45
N THR A 44 -0.33 -3.08 8.55
CA THR A 44 0.93 -3.25 9.31
C THR A 44 2.03 -3.85 8.43
N LYS A 45 1.73 -4.88 7.63
CA LYS A 45 2.71 -5.47 6.69
C LYS A 45 3.18 -4.50 5.62
N ILE A 46 2.31 -3.60 5.16
CA ILE A 46 2.66 -2.56 4.20
C ILE A 46 3.61 -1.54 4.85
N GLU A 47 3.32 -1.13 6.08
CA GLU A 47 4.17 -0.22 6.86
C GLU A 47 5.56 -0.81 7.08
N GLU A 48 5.65 -2.04 7.58
CA GLU A 48 6.91 -2.78 7.76
C GLU A 48 7.69 -2.91 6.44
N ALA A 49 7.02 -3.34 5.36
CA ALA A 49 7.66 -3.52 4.07
C ALA A 49 8.03 -2.20 3.37
N SER A 50 7.47 -1.08 3.79
CA SER A 50 7.87 0.25 3.34
C SER A 50 8.91 0.91 4.25
N GLU A 51 9.31 0.23 5.33
CA GLU A 51 10.19 0.77 6.39
C GLU A 51 9.61 2.05 6.99
N GLY A 52 8.31 2.06 7.27
CA GLY A 52 7.59 3.20 7.86
C GLY A 52 7.35 4.38 6.91
N LYS A 53 7.77 4.30 5.63
CA LYS A 53 7.53 5.36 4.65
C LYS A 53 6.05 5.50 4.30
N VAL A 54 5.33 4.39 4.27
CA VAL A 54 3.87 4.34 4.15
C VAL A 54 3.31 3.93 5.51
N SER A 55 2.64 4.83 6.23
CA SER A 55 2.07 4.49 7.53
C SER A 55 0.84 3.59 7.38
N LYS A 56 0.55 2.78 8.40
CA LYS A 56 -0.67 1.96 8.41
C LYS A 56 -1.93 2.82 8.40
N GLU A 57 -1.90 4.00 9.03
CA GLU A 57 -3.03 4.95 9.05
C GLU A 57 -3.34 5.44 7.65
N GLU A 58 -2.34 5.78 6.84
CA GLU A 58 -2.51 6.19 5.45
C GLU A 58 -3.15 5.08 4.60
N VAL A 59 -2.83 3.81 4.89
CA VAL A 59 -3.38 2.67 4.15
C VAL A 59 -4.83 2.38 4.54
N LEU A 60 -5.17 2.57 5.83
CA LEU A 60 -6.51 2.33 6.36
C LEU A 60 -7.46 3.50 6.12
N PHE A 61 -6.92 4.71 6.09
CA PHE A 61 -7.61 5.97 5.88
C PHE A 61 -6.87 6.77 4.81
N PRO A 62 -6.85 6.30 3.55
CA PRO A 62 -6.28 7.08 2.47
C PRO A 62 -7.15 8.33 2.35
N GLU A 63 -6.62 9.48 2.78
CA GLU A 63 -7.34 10.74 2.65
C GLU A 63 -7.74 10.89 1.19
N GLU A 64 -9.04 11.06 0.92
CA GLU A 64 -9.47 11.54 -0.38
C GLU A 64 -8.88 12.95 -0.54
N LYS A 65 -7.67 13.06 -1.08
CA LYS A 65 -7.18 14.29 -1.68
C LYS A 65 -7.97 14.53 -2.97
N ASN A 66 -9.26 14.80 -2.82
CA ASN A 66 -10.14 15.35 -3.84
C ASN A 66 -10.73 16.65 -3.29
N SER A 67 -9.95 17.73 -3.39
CA SER A 67 -10.35 19.03 -3.95
C SER A 67 -9.10 19.89 -4.10
#